data_AF-A0A7S0WNE8-F1
#
_entry.id   AF-A0A7S0WNE8-F1
#
_cell.length_a   1.000
_cell.length_b   1.000
_cell.length_c   1.000
_cell.angle_alpha   90.00
_cell.angle_beta   90.00
_cell.angle_gamma   90.00
#
_symmetry.space_group_name_H-M   'P 1'
#
loop_
_entity.id
_entity.type
_entity.pdbx_description
1 polymer ?
#
loop_
_entity_poly.entity_id
_entity_poly.type
_entity_poly.pdbx_seq_one_letter_code
_entity_poly.pdbx_strand_id
1 'polypeptide(L)'
;ARTHRQPATHPSFSQVKALAAQWAHECIPDHLALFGENMAAVHSIEYDGLASPFYLFAVWDGARKTWLAWADVVAWAARLGVPTVPVVWEGFFADLARMSALMSERAREPSAVGPGS
;
A
#
# COMPACT_ATOMS: atom_id res chain seq x y z
N ALA A 1 24.30 5.33 3.81
CA ALA A 1 23.63 5.52 2.51
C ALA A 1 23.51 4.15 1.83
N ARG A 2 22.30 3.66 1.57
CA ARG A 2 22.11 2.44 0.76
C ARG A 2 21.74 2.85 -0.65
N THR A 3 22.67 2.64 -1.57
CA THR A 3 22.51 2.83 -3.01
C THR A 3 21.90 1.54 -3.58
N HIS A 4 20.69 1.59 -4.14
CA HIS A 4 20.21 0.57 -5.08
C HIS A 4 19.27 1.21 -6.11
N ARG A 5 19.86 1.72 -7.20
CA ARG A 5 19.19 1.86 -8.51
C ARG A 5 19.42 0.57 -9.30
N GLN A 6 18.90 -0.55 -8.81
CA GLN A 6 18.77 -1.75 -9.63
C GLN A 6 17.28 -2.01 -9.82
N PRO A 7 16.78 -2.03 -11.07
CA PRO A 7 15.41 -2.46 -11.33
C PRO A 7 15.29 -3.91 -10.84
N ALA A 8 14.39 -4.17 -9.91
CA ALA A 8 14.09 -5.53 -9.52
C ALA A 8 13.48 -6.26 -10.73
N THR A 9 14.15 -7.32 -11.17
CA THR A 9 13.85 -8.12 -12.36
C THR A 9 12.96 -9.32 -12.08
N HIS A 10 12.36 -9.39 -10.88
CA HIS A 10 11.48 -10.50 -10.50
C HIS A 10 10.17 -10.46 -11.31
N PRO A 11 9.57 -11.61 -11.70
CA PRO A 11 8.28 -11.66 -12.41
C PRO A 11 7.15 -10.90 -11.71
N SER A 12 7.19 -10.77 -10.38
CA SER A 12 6.27 -9.93 -9.59
C SER A 12 6.30 -8.45 -9.98
N PHE A 13 7.42 -7.96 -10.53
CA PHE A 13 7.54 -6.59 -11.04
C PHE A 13 6.87 -6.41 -12.39
N SER A 14 6.60 -7.46 -13.17
CA SER A 14 5.95 -7.32 -14.48
C SER A 14 4.48 -6.90 -14.32
N GLN A 15 3.77 -7.45 -13.32
CA GLN A 15 2.38 -7.12 -13.03
C GLN A 15 2.22 -5.69 -12.49
N VAL A 16 3.08 -5.28 -11.57
CA VAL A 16 3.10 -3.88 -11.07
C VAL A 16 3.51 -2.90 -12.17
N LYS A 17 4.43 -3.29 -13.08
CA LYS A 17 4.76 -2.47 -14.25
C LYS A 17 3.59 -2.34 -15.22
N ALA A 18 2.81 -3.40 -15.42
CA ALA A 18 1.62 -3.35 -16.27
C ALA A 18 0.55 -2.43 -15.67
N LEU A 19 0.31 -2.48 -14.36
CA LEU A 19 -0.55 -1.54 -13.65
C LEU A 19 -0.03 -0.10 -13.74
N ALA A 20 1.26 0.12 -13.50
CA ALA A 20 1.87 1.45 -13.63
C ALA A 20 1.76 2.00 -15.05
N ALA A 21 1.88 1.16 -16.08
CA ALA A 21 1.66 1.56 -17.46
C ALA A 21 0.19 1.92 -17.74
N GLN A 22 -0.77 1.19 -17.17
CA GLN A 22 -2.20 1.55 -17.25
C GLN A 22 -2.47 2.90 -16.57
N TRP A 23 -1.93 3.15 -15.37
CA TRP A 23 -2.14 4.42 -14.68
C TRP A 23 -1.43 5.61 -15.31
N ALA A 24 -0.31 5.37 -16.01
CA ALA A 24 0.31 6.41 -16.84
C ALA A 24 -0.67 6.92 -17.91
N HIS A 25 -1.58 6.07 -18.40
CA HIS A 25 -2.67 6.48 -19.28
C HIS A 25 -3.84 7.18 -18.54
N GLU A 26 -4.02 6.96 -17.23
CA GLU A 26 -5.07 7.61 -16.41
C GLU A 26 -4.69 9.02 -15.91
N CYS A 27 -3.57 9.58 -16.41
CA CYS A 27 -3.03 10.89 -16.04
C CYS A 27 -2.86 11.04 -14.52
N ILE A 28 -1.98 10.25 -13.90
CA ILE A 28 -1.40 10.64 -12.61
C ILE A 28 -0.63 11.96 -12.84
N PRO A 29 -0.93 13.04 -12.10
CA PRO A 29 -0.19 14.28 -12.21
C PRO A 29 1.30 14.09 -11.90
N ASP A 30 2.18 14.72 -12.68
CA ASP A 30 3.65 14.57 -12.56
C ASP A 30 4.22 14.90 -11.17
N HIS A 31 3.49 15.68 -10.37
CA HIS A 31 3.90 16.04 -9.02
C HIS A 31 3.54 14.98 -7.97
N LEU A 32 2.75 13.95 -8.33
CA LEU A 32 2.35 12.89 -7.41
C LEU A 32 3.23 11.66 -7.55
N ALA A 33 3.66 11.12 -6.41
CA ALA A 33 4.34 9.83 -6.34
C ALA A 33 3.54 8.88 -5.44
N LEU A 34 3.24 7.70 -5.97
CA LEU A 34 2.44 6.68 -5.29
C LEU A 34 3.34 5.62 -4.65
N PHE A 35 3.00 5.24 -3.43
CA PHE A 35 3.72 4.25 -2.63
C PHE A 35 2.77 3.15 -2.21
N GLY A 36 3.16 1.91 -2.49
CA GLY A 36 2.36 0.74 -2.18
C GLY A 36 3.22 -0.51 -2.02
N GLU A 37 2.59 -1.55 -1.50
CA GLU A 37 3.21 -2.86 -1.30
C GLU A 37 2.95 -3.75 -2.51
N ASN A 38 4.02 -4.36 -3.04
CA ASN A 38 3.92 -5.32 -4.13
C ASN A 38 3.65 -6.71 -3.54
N MET A 39 2.42 -7.19 -3.67
CA MET A 39 2.00 -8.50 -3.17
C MET A 39 2.22 -9.63 -4.19
N ALA A 40 2.74 -9.34 -5.38
CA ALA A 40 2.96 -10.35 -6.43
C ALA A 40 4.16 -11.29 -6.17
N ALA A 41 4.78 -11.25 -4.98
CA ALA A 41 5.99 -11.99 -4.64
C ALA A 41 5.76 -13.28 -3.83
N VAL A 42 4.55 -13.85 -3.81
CA VAL A 42 4.30 -15.10 -3.08
C VAL A 42 4.23 -16.28 -4.06
N HIS A 43 5.30 -17.07 -4.11
CA HIS A 43 5.34 -18.40 -4.73
C HIS A 43 5.36 -19.54 -3.68
N SER A 44 4.81 -19.33 -2.47
CA SER A 44 4.87 -20.37 -1.42
C SER A 44 3.72 -20.44 -0.42
N ILE A 45 2.72 -19.55 -0.50
CA ILE A 45 1.44 -19.70 0.22
C ILE A 45 0.35 -19.27 -0.76
N GLU A 46 -0.51 -20.21 -1.17
CA GLU A 46 -1.68 -19.89 -1.98
C GLU A 46 -2.60 -18.98 -1.16
N TYR A 47 -2.63 -17.69 -1.51
CA TYR A 47 -3.58 -16.75 -0.96
C TYR A 47 -4.80 -16.70 -1.88
N ASP A 48 -5.87 -17.41 -1.50
CA ASP A 48 -7.14 -17.50 -2.24
C ASP A 48 -7.95 -16.19 -2.30
N GLY A 49 -7.35 -15.04 -1.95
CA GLY A 49 -8.06 -13.76 -1.80
C GLY A 49 -7.27 -12.50 -2.19
N LEU A 50 -6.15 -12.61 -2.92
CA LEU A 50 -5.41 -11.42 -3.37
C LEU A 50 -6.23 -10.61 -4.38
N ALA A 51 -6.74 -9.45 -3.95
CA ALA A 51 -7.56 -8.56 -4.77
C ALA A 51 -6.75 -7.78 -5.83
N SER A 52 -5.42 -7.66 -5.67
CA SER A 52 -4.54 -6.95 -6.60
C SER A 52 -3.06 -7.27 -6.32
N PRO A 53 -2.16 -7.22 -7.33
CA PRO A 53 -0.71 -7.32 -7.11
C PRO A 53 -0.10 -6.07 -6.45
N PHE A 54 -0.86 -4.99 -6.25
CA PHE A 54 -0.41 -3.75 -5.63
C PHE A 54 -1.47 -3.19 -4.68
N TYR A 55 -1.04 -2.82 -3.47
CA TYR A 55 -1.87 -2.18 -2.45
C TYR A 55 -1.32 -0.80 -2.12
N LEU A 56 -2.12 0.25 -2.34
CA LEU A 56 -1.70 1.63 -2.08
C LEU A 56 -1.75 1.94 -0.57
N PHE A 57 -0.71 2.57 -0.02
CA PHE A 57 -0.72 3.01 1.38
C PHE A 57 -0.28 4.46 1.57
N ALA A 58 0.37 5.09 0.58
CA ALA A 58 0.71 6.51 0.68
C ALA A 58 0.84 7.18 -0.69
N VAL A 59 0.57 8.49 -0.70
CA VAL A 59 0.77 9.37 -1.87
C VAL A 59 1.53 10.61 -1.41
N TRP A 60 2.61 10.91 -2.13
CA TRP A 60 3.42 12.10 -1.92
C TRP A 60 3.08 13.17 -2.96
N ASP A 61 2.81 14.39 -2.49
CA ASP A 61 2.65 15.57 -3.33
C ASP A 61 3.95 16.38 -3.33
N GLY A 62 4.69 16.31 -4.43
CA GLY A 62 5.95 17.02 -4.64
C GLY A 62 5.79 18.53 -4.85
N ALA A 63 4.62 19.00 -5.30
CA ALA A 63 4.34 20.43 -5.46
C ALA A 63 4.13 21.09 -4.09
N ARG A 64 3.39 20.42 -3.19
CA ARG A 64 3.14 20.86 -1.81
C ARG A 64 4.19 20.39 -0.81
N LYS A 65 5.06 19.45 -1.20
CA LYS A 65 6.06 18.78 -0.36
C LYS A 65 5.43 18.15 0.89
N THR A 66 4.31 17.46 0.71
CA THR A 66 3.57 16.81 1.81
C THR A 66 3.08 15.44 1.42
N TRP A 67 2.86 14.58 2.43
CA TRP A 67 2.04 13.39 2.29
C TRP A 67 0.57 13.79 2.27
N LEU A 68 -0.21 13.15 1.40
CA LEU A 68 -1.66 13.36 1.37
C LEU A 68 -2.34 12.72 2.60
N ALA A 69 -3.50 13.25 2.98
CA ALA A 69 -4.30 12.66 4.05
C ALA A 69 -4.81 11.27 3.64
N TRP A 70 -5.11 10.40 4.62
CA TRP A 70 -5.57 9.05 4.35
C TRP A 70 -6.81 9.00 3.43
N ALA A 71 -7.77 9.91 3.62
CA ALA A 71 -8.95 10.02 2.77
C ALA A 71 -8.61 10.28 1.30
N ASP A 72 -7.59 11.11 1.03
CA ASP A 72 -7.12 11.37 -0.33
C ASP A 72 -6.42 10.14 -0.93
N VAL A 73 -5.66 9.40 -0.12
CA VAL A 73 -5.04 8.13 -0.54
C VAL A 73 -6.12 7.11 -0.94
N VAL A 74 -7.20 6.98 -0.16
CA VAL A 74 -8.34 6.12 -0.48
C VAL A 74 -9.03 6.57 -1.78
N ALA A 75 -9.21 7.88 -1.98
CA ALA A 75 -9.78 8.41 -3.22
C ALA A 75 -8.91 8.11 -4.45
N TRP A 76 -7.58 8.21 -4.31
CA TRP A 76 -6.64 7.81 -5.36
C TRP A 76 -6.69 6.30 -5.64
N ALA A 77 -6.73 5.46 -4.60
CA ALA A 77 -6.84 4.02 -4.75
C ALA A 77 -8.10 3.62 -5.52
N ALA A 78 -9.25 4.21 -5.17
CA ALA A 78 -10.52 4.00 -5.85
C ALA A 78 -10.47 4.44 -7.33
N ARG A 79 -9.86 5.61 -7.61
CA ARG A 79 -9.69 6.11 -8.98
C ARG A 79 -8.86 5.16 -9.85
N LEU A 80 -7.79 4.61 -9.27
CA LEU A 80 -6.82 3.75 -9.96
C LEU A 80 -7.23 2.27 -10.00
N GLY A 81 -8.40 1.94 -9.44
CA GLY A 81 -8.91 0.57 -9.38
C GLY A 81 -8.06 -0.39 -8.54
N VAL A 82 -7.33 0.11 -7.54
CA VAL A 82 -6.52 -0.71 -6.63
C VAL A 82 -7.02 -0.67 -5.19
N PRO A 83 -6.84 -1.75 -4.43
CA PRO A 83 -7.12 -1.72 -3.00
C PRO A 83 -6.09 -0.87 -2.25
N THR A 84 -6.51 -0.33 -1.11
CA THR A 84 -5.58 0.13 -0.08
C THR A 84 -5.20 -1.02 0.84
N VAL A 85 -4.10 -0.87 1.58
CA VAL A 85 -3.79 -1.80 2.69
C VAL A 85 -4.93 -1.83 3.72
N PRO A 86 -5.15 -2.96 4.43
CA PRO A 86 -6.17 -3.06 5.47
C PRO A 86 -5.95 -2.03 6.58
N VAL A 87 -6.99 -1.29 6.94
CA VAL A 87 -6.97 -0.34 8.05
C VAL A 87 -7.27 -1.09 9.35
N VAL A 88 -6.27 -1.18 10.23
CA VAL A 88 -6.42 -1.85 11.53
C VAL A 88 -7.14 -0.99 12.57
N TRP A 89 -7.12 0.33 12.40
CA TRP A 89 -7.80 1.30 13.26
C TRP A 89 -7.86 2.69 12.61
N GLU A 90 -8.96 3.41 12.81
CA GLU A 90 -9.17 4.80 12.40
C GLU A 90 -9.82 5.58 13.56
N GLY A 91 -9.25 6.73 13.93
CA GLY A 91 -9.76 7.58 15.02
C GLY A 91 -8.70 8.47 15.65
N PHE A 92 -8.96 8.93 16.88
CA PHE A 92 -8.00 9.68 17.70
C PHE A 92 -7.63 8.92 18.97
N PHE A 93 -6.34 8.92 19.29
CA PHE A 93 -5.87 8.46 20.60
C PHE A 93 -5.84 9.64 21.56
N ALA A 94 -6.43 9.46 22.74
CA ALA A 94 -6.36 10.44 23.81
C ALA A 94 -4.94 10.62 24.35
N ASP A 95 -4.14 9.55 24.32
CA ASP A 95 -2.75 9.55 24.76
C ASP A 95 -1.95 8.42 24.06
N LEU A 96 -0.63 8.51 24.16
CA LEU A 96 0.30 7.52 23.58
C LEU A 96 0.21 6.15 24.25
N ALA A 97 -0.18 6.06 25.53
CA ALA A 97 -0.28 4.79 26.23
C ALA A 97 -1.41 3.93 25.64
N ARG A 98 -2.54 4.55 25.31
CA ARG A 98 -3.67 3.89 24.64
C ARG A 98 -3.31 3.43 23.23
N MET A 99 -2.53 4.22 22.49
CA MET A 99 -2.00 3.82 21.18
C MET A 99 -1.08 2.60 21.32
N SER A 100 -0.14 2.64 22.26
CA SER A 100 0.82 1.54 22.50
C SER A 100 0.13 0.25 22.93
N ALA A 101 -0.90 0.34 23.78
CA ALA A 101 -1.68 -0.80 24.22
C ALA A 101 -2.43 -1.45 23.03
N LEU A 102 -3.10 -0.64 22.20
CA LEU A 102 -3.80 -1.15 21.01
C LEU A 102 -2.83 -1.78 20.01
N MET A 103 -1.68 -1.14 19.75
CA MET A 103 -0.66 -1.72 18.88
C MET A 103 -0.16 -3.07 19.40
N SER A 104 0.04 -3.20 20.71
CA SER A 104 0.50 -4.45 21.34
C SER A 104 -0.55 -5.55 21.30
N GLU A 105 -1.83 -5.20 21.41
CA GLU A 105 -2.96 -6.11 21.27
C GLU A 105 -3.10 -6.60 19.82
N ARG A 106 -3.15 -5.66 18.86
CA ARG A 106 -3.30 -5.96 17.42
C ARG A 106 -2.11 -6.72 16.84
N ALA A 107 -0.89 -6.50 17.35
CA ALA A 107 0.28 -7.26 16.93
C ALA A 107 0.18 -8.77 17.25
N ARG A 108 -0.74 -9.18 18.14
CA ARG A 108 -1.01 -10.60 18.44
C ARG A 108 -2.09 -11.21 17.54
N GLU A 109 -2.83 -10.40 16.78
CA GLU A 109 -3.79 -10.90 15.80
C GLU A 109 -3.04 -11.39 14.56
N PRO A 110 -3.44 -12.51 13.95
CA PRO A 110 -2.89 -12.93 12.67
C PRO A 110 -3.15 -11.84 11.62
N SER A 111 -2.21 -11.67 10.69
CA SER A 111 -2.36 -10.70 9.60
C SER A 111 -3.71 -10.90 8.90
N ALA A 112 -4.46 -9.82 8.69
CA ALA A 112 -5.75 -9.85 7.99
C ALA A 112 -5.65 -10.37 6.53
N VAL A 113 -4.42 -10.52 6.02
CA VAL A 113 -4.09 -11.11 4.73
C VAL A 113 -3.47 -12.51 4.83
N GLY A 114 -3.48 -13.15 6.02
CA GLY A 114 -3.12 -14.56 6.24
C GLY A 114 -4.29 -15.51 5.94
N PRO A 115 -4.06 -16.78 5.54
CA PRO A 115 -5.15 -17.70 5.25
C PRO A 115 -5.92 -17.98 6.54
N GLY A 116 -7.20 -17.59 6.54
CA GLY A 116 -8.15 -18.01 7.56
C GLY A 116 -8.63 -19.42 7.26
N SER A 117 -7.99 -20.40 7.89
CA SER A 117 -8.59 -21.64 8.44
C SER A 117 -7.50 -22.52 9.03
#